data_AF-A0AAD5S4J0-F1
#
_entry.id   AF-A0AAD5S4J0-F1
#
_cell.length_a   1.000
_cell.length_b   1.000
_cell.length_c   1.000
_cell.angle_alpha   90.00
_cell.angle_beta   90.00
_cell.angle_gamma   90.00
#
_symmetry.space_group_name_H-M   'P 1'
#
loop_
_entity.id
_entity.type
_entity.pdbx_description
1 polymer ?
#
loop_
_entity_poly.entity_id
_entity_poly.type
_entity_poly.pdbx_seq_one_letter_code
_entity_poly.pdbx_strand_id
1 'polypeptide(L)'
;MAYTQAFLLMETIYNRMRDSSPAEFETAQGYPDSYGTIVELVLGFITPQDDKEILQGQVHIRAILSASGYDDVVFYGYLHALQLDNPNASHEDVMKFVWNWFEENTDPSTVRKLRVAFAEEEAAAQLGMNDNVLSGIRDLLADDDLYLTVLTYLKLPSTNPDLSYHEVFAMTGAMVERTKPSTWPPIQALLCDWRSSCANDLIEQARTIIQDDALYEEFSEMYLEGDEDEAMDRVLERTEDVDLVEELKRLRVSGASGGTRMRKAGDLVG
;
A
#
# COMPACT_ATOMS: atom_id res chain seq x y z
N MET A 1 7.49 -5.14 8.70
CA MET A 1 8.79 -4.67 8.15
C MET A 1 8.75 -3.22 7.65
N ALA A 2 7.60 -2.63 7.30
CA ALA A 2 7.50 -1.21 6.93
C ALA A 2 7.87 -0.20 8.05
N TYR A 3 7.67 -0.59 9.32
CA TYR A 3 8.00 0.23 10.49
C TYR A 3 9.49 0.48 10.72
N THR A 4 10.36 -0.41 10.21
CA THR A 4 11.82 -0.26 10.37
C THR A 4 12.38 0.77 9.40
N GLN A 5 11.75 0.96 8.23
CA GLN A 5 12.21 1.90 7.21
C GLN A 5 11.82 3.35 7.52
N ALA A 6 10.59 3.61 7.99
CA ALA A 6 10.18 4.96 8.41
C ALA A 6 11.00 5.47 9.62
N PHE A 7 11.33 4.59 10.57
CA PHE A 7 12.14 4.92 11.74
C PHE A 7 13.62 5.17 11.41
N LEU A 8 14.25 4.31 10.58
CA LEU A 8 15.64 4.49 10.12
C LEU A 8 15.80 5.75 9.24
N LEU A 9 14.76 6.12 8.49
CA LEU A 9 14.77 7.29 7.63
C LEU A 9 14.70 8.60 8.44
N MET A 10 13.86 8.62 9.49
CA MET A 10 13.77 9.75 10.43
C MET A 10 15.09 9.95 11.18
N GLU A 11 15.74 8.88 11.61
CA GLU A 11 17.06 8.94 12.25
C GLU A 11 18.13 9.46 11.26
N THR A 12 18.02 9.12 9.98
CA THR A 12 18.96 9.58 8.93
C THR A 12 18.77 11.05 8.56
N ILE A 13 17.51 11.52 8.46
CA ILE A 13 17.17 12.93 8.18
C ILE A 13 17.57 13.80 9.39
N TYR A 14 17.29 13.35 10.60
CA TYR A 14 17.66 14.02 11.85
C TYR A 14 19.19 14.13 12.00
N ASN A 15 19.93 13.04 11.77
CA ASN A 15 21.40 13.04 11.85
C ASN A 15 22.05 13.89 10.73
N ARG A 16 21.51 13.86 9.50
CA ARG A 16 22.01 14.72 8.40
C ARG A 16 21.86 16.20 8.73
N MET A 17 20.68 16.65 9.18
CA MET A 17 20.46 18.06 9.52
C MET A 17 21.38 18.53 10.65
N ARG A 18 21.60 17.69 11.67
CA ARG A 18 22.55 17.96 12.75
C ARG A 18 23.98 18.11 12.25
N ASP A 19 24.40 17.26 11.32
CA ASP A 19 25.81 17.15 10.91
C ASP A 19 26.18 18.11 9.75
N SER A 20 25.22 18.52 8.90
CA SER A 20 25.49 19.39 7.75
C SER A 20 25.34 20.89 8.03
N SER A 21 24.55 21.30 9.01
CA SER A 21 24.41 22.72 9.39
C SER A 21 23.92 22.87 10.84
N PRO A 22 24.83 22.72 11.84
CA PRO A 22 24.46 22.77 13.26
C PRO A 22 23.77 24.07 13.68
N ALA A 23 24.13 25.18 13.05
CA ALA A 23 23.55 26.50 13.32
C ALA A 23 22.10 26.63 12.81
N GLU A 24 21.77 26.04 11.67
CA GLU A 24 20.40 26.02 11.14
C GLU A 24 19.53 25.02 11.91
N PHE A 25 20.12 23.94 12.41
CA PHE A 25 19.45 22.99 13.30
C PHE A 25 19.10 23.61 14.67
N GLU A 26 20.03 24.35 15.29
CA GLU A 26 19.74 25.12 16.52
C GLU A 26 18.71 26.23 16.29
N THR A 27 18.72 26.85 15.10
CA THR A 27 17.71 27.85 14.73
C THR A 27 16.33 27.19 14.55
N ALA A 28 16.25 26.01 13.93
CA ALA A 28 15.01 25.24 13.79
C ALA A 28 14.44 24.75 15.14
N GLN A 29 15.30 24.43 16.12
CA GLN A 29 14.87 24.12 17.49
C GLN A 29 14.41 25.36 18.29
N GLY A 30 14.85 26.57 17.90
CA GLY A 30 14.59 27.82 18.60
C GLY A 30 13.33 28.58 18.19
N TYR A 31 12.64 28.17 17.11
CA TYR A 31 11.40 28.79 16.66
C TYR A 31 10.19 27.89 17.00
N PRO A 32 9.31 28.31 17.94
CA PRO A 32 8.03 27.62 18.17
C PRO A 32 7.11 27.68 16.94
N ASP A 33 7.29 28.68 16.07
CA ASP A 33 6.28 29.11 15.09
C ASP A 33 6.76 29.18 13.62
N SER A 34 7.89 28.56 13.23
CA SER A 34 8.33 28.55 11.82
C SER A 34 8.59 27.15 11.26
N TYR A 35 7.60 26.26 11.42
CA TYR A 35 7.58 24.96 10.74
C TYR A 35 7.38 25.08 9.22
N GLY A 36 6.84 26.22 8.73
CA GLY A 36 6.76 26.49 7.29
C GLY A 36 8.13 26.49 6.60
N THR A 37 9.16 27.01 7.28
CA THR A 37 10.54 27.03 6.77
C THR A 37 11.21 25.66 6.85
N ILE A 38 10.90 24.87 7.88
CA ILE A 38 11.42 23.49 8.03
C ILE A 38 10.79 22.58 6.97
N VAL A 39 9.49 22.70 6.68
CA VAL A 39 8.82 21.91 5.65
C VAL A 39 9.25 22.33 4.24
N GLU A 40 9.44 23.62 3.95
CA GLU A 40 10.04 24.05 2.66
C GLU A 40 11.50 23.59 2.50
N LEU A 41 12.30 23.57 3.58
CA LEU A 41 13.65 23.02 3.58
C LEU A 41 13.65 21.49 3.42
N VAL A 42 12.77 20.77 4.11
CA VAL A 42 12.65 19.30 4.02
C VAL A 42 12.11 18.86 2.66
N LEU A 43 11.11 19.56 2.11
CA LEU A 43 10.60 19.32 0.76
C LEU A 43 11.60 19.74 -0.33
N GLY A 44 12.49 20.71 -0.04
CA GLY A 44 13.52 21.20 -0.97
C GLY A 44 14.82 20.38 -0.99
N PHE A 45 15.15 19.65 0.08
CA PHE A 45 16.42 18.91 0.21
C PHE A 45 16.33 17.41 -0.12
N ILE A 46 15.13 16.86 -0.25
CA ILE A 46 14.95 15.41 -0.36
C ILE A 46 14.81 14.98 -1.84
N THR A 47 15.94 14.54 -2.40
CA THR A 47 15.97 13.53 -3.46
C THR A 47 16.90 12.42 -3.02
N PRO A 48 16.35 11.26 -2.63
CA PRO A 48 16.43 10.05 -3.45
C PRO A 48 15.07 9.33 -3.57
N GLN A 49 15.02 8.31 -4.43
CA GLN A 49 13.80 7.64 -4.92
C GLN A 49 12.93 6.94 -3.87
N ASP A 50 13.44 6.65 -2.67
CA ASP A 50 12.72 5.95 -1.61
C ASP A 50 11.86 6.87 -0.71
N ASP A 51 11.98 8.20 -0.89
CA ASP A 51 11.29 9.20 -0.05
C ASP A 51 9.97 9.71 -0.66
N LYS A 52 9.59 9.21 -1.85
CA LYS A 52 8.42 9.74 -2.59
C LYS A 52 7.07 9.28 -2.04
N GLU A 53 6.99 8.07 -1.51
CA GLU A 53 5.71 7.46 -1.10
C GLU A 53 5.19 8.07 0.21
N ILE A 54 6.10 8.34 1.17
CA ILE A 54 5.75 9.03 2.43
C ILE A 54 5.30 10.47 2.15
N LEU A 55 5.93 11.14 1.19
CA LEU A 55 5.52 12.47 0.75
C LEU A 55 4.14 12.48 0.08
N GLN A 56 3.80 11.42 -0.66
CA GLN A 56 2.52 11.31 -1.35
C GLN A 56 1.34 11.23 -0.36
N GLY A 57 1.42 10.37 0.66
CA GLY A 57 0.37 10.26 1.67
C GLY A 57 0.12 11.58 2.42
N GLN A 58 1.18 12.30 2.78
CA GLN A 58 1.08 13.60 3.46
C GLN A 58 0.50 14.69 2.54
N VAL A 59 0.92 14.71 1.27
CA VAL A 59 0.36 15.62 0.25
C VAL A 59 -1.12 15.35 0.01
N HIS A 60 -1.52 14.08 -0.02
CA HIS A 60 -2.92 13.68 -0.21
C HIS A 60 -3.79 14.14 0.97
N ILE A 61 -3.35 13.90 2.21
CA ILE A 61 -4.07 14.37 3.41
C ILE A 61 -4.20 15.89 3.42
N ARG A 62 -3.12 16.61 3.11
CA ARG A 62 -3.15 18.09 3.01
C ARG A 62 -4.14 18.56 1.94
N ALA A 63 -4.17 17.88 0.78
CA ALA A 63 -5.10 18.20 -0.30
C ALA A 63 -6.56 18.02 0.11
N ILE A 64 -6.88 16.93 0.83
CA ILE A 64 -8.24 16.67 1.36
C ILE A 64 -8.64 17.77 2.35
N LEU A 65 -7.77 18.09 3.31
CA LEU A 65 -8.03 19.13 4.31
C LEU A 65 -8.24 20.50 3.64
N SER A 66 -7.36 20.87 2.71
CA SER A 66 -7.43 22.13 1.97
C SER A 66 -8.71 22.22 1.13
N ALA A 67 -9.07 21.15 0.43
CA ALA A 67 -10.30 21.09 -0.37
C ALA A 67 -11.58 21.16 0.49
N SER A 68 -11.51 20.71 1.74
CA SER A 68 -12.58 20.85 2.73
C SER A 68 -12.58 22.21 3.45
N GLY A 69 -11.66 23.13 3.12
CA GLY A 69 -11.60 24.48 3.68
C GLY A 69 -10.88 24.58 5.02
N TYR A 70 -10.15 23.54 5.43
CA TYR A 70 -9.27 23.59 6.60
C TYR A 70 -7.94 24.26 6.25
N ASP A 71 -7.43 25.04 7.18
CA ASP A 71 -6.14 25.71 7.05
C ASP A 71 -4.98 24.79 7.48
N ASP A 72 -3.76 25.31 7.33
CA ASP A 72 -2.56 24.56 7.67
C ASP A 72 -2.48 24.21 9.18
N VAL A 73 -3.22 24.90 10.07
CA VAL A 73 -3.20 24.60 11.52
C VAL A 73 -3.74 23.20 11.79
N VAL A 74 -4.81 22.80 11.11
CA VAL A 74 -5.41 21.47 11.24
C VAL A 74 -4.47 20.39 10.71
N PHE A 75 -3.79 20.68 9.59
CA PHE A 75 -2.78 19.79 9.02
C PHE A 75 -1.57 19.63 9.96
N TYR A 76 -1.08 20.72 10.57
CA TYR A 76 0.00 20.66 11.55
C TYR A 76 -0.40 19.88 12.81
N GLY A 77 -1.64 20.04 13.26
CA GLY A 77 -2.18 19.24 14.35
C GLY A 77 -2.18 17.74 14.05
N TYR A 78 -2.49 17.36 12.81
CA TYR A 78 -2.36 15.97 12.36
C TYR A 78 -0.90 15.49 12.37
N LEU A 79 0.06 16.31 11.93
CA LEU A 79 1.48 15.95 12.00
C LEU A 79 1.94 15.73 13.45
N HIS A 80 1.47 16.55 14.40
CA HIS A 80 1.71 16.34 15.82
C HIS A 80 1.06 15.04 16.31
N ALA A 81 -0.11 14.70 15.77
CA ALA A 81 -0.82 13.48 16.10
C ALA A 81 -0.08 12.19 15.68
N LEU A 82 0.89 12.29 14.77
CA LEU A 82 1.76 11.17 14.41
C LEU A 82 2.77 10.80 15.53
N GLN A 83 2.88 11.60 16.59
CA GLN A 83 3.78 11.37 17.74
C GLN A 83 5.22 11.06 17.33
N LEU A 84 5.74 11.78 16.32
CA LEU A 84 7.05 11.54 15.72
C LEU A 84 8.23 11.72 16.70
N ASP A 85 8.01 12.42 17.80
CA ASP A 85 8.94 12.66 18.89
C ASP A 85 8.88 11.63 20.02
N ASN A 86 7.92 10.69 19.97
CA ASN A 86 7.76 9.64 20.98
C ASN A 86 8.25 8.27 20.45
N PRO A 87 9.51 7.88 20.74
CA PRO A 87 10.09 6.63 20.25
C PRO A 87 9.42 5.37 20.84
N ASN A 88 8.57 5.52 21.85
CA ASN A 88 7.89 4.41 22.53
C ASN A 88 6.42 4.25 22.09
N ALA A 89 5.91 5.10 21.21
CA ALA A 89 4.52 5.00 20.75
C ALA A 89 4.35 3.75 19.86
N SER A 90 3.34 2.93 20.17
CA SER A 90 2.97 1.82 19.29
C SER A 90 2.17 2.32 18.09
N HIS A 91 2.13 1.54 16.99
CA HIS A 91 1.30 1.86 15.83
C HIS A 91 -0.17 2.10 16.21
N GLU A 92 -0.72 1.24 17.08
CA GLU A 92 -2.11 1.34 17.52
C GLU A 92 -2.36 2.63 18.31
N ASP A 93 -1.41 3.02 19.16
CA ASP A 93 -1.50 4.28 19.92
C ASP A 93 -1.46 5.50 19.00
N VAL A 94 -0.53 5.50 18.03
CA VAL A 94 -0.41 6.59 17.04
C VAL A 94 -1.69 6.70 16.20
N MET A 95 -2.17 5.58 15.64
CA MET A 95 -3.38 5.59 14.81
C MET A 95 -4.62 6.02 15.60
N LYS A 96 -4.74 5.59 16.86
CA LYS A 96 -5.82 6.03 17.75
C LYS A 96 -5.74 7.54 17.99
N PHE A 97 -4.55 8.07 18.23
CA PHE A 97 -4.35 9.50 18.47
C PHE A 97 -4.66 10.33 17.21
N VAL A 98 -4.22 9.87 16.02
CA VAL A 98 -4.56 10.48 14.73
C VAL A 98 -6.07 10.53 14.51
N TRP A 99 -6.78 9.42 14.73
CA TRP A 99 -8.22 9.40 14.50
C TRP A 99 -9.00 10.26 15.50
N ASN A 100 -8.60 10.23 16.78
CA ASN A 100 -9.18 11.14 17.77
C ASN A 100 -8.96 12.61 17.37
N TRP A 101 -7.76 12.96 16.91
CA TRP A 101 -7.46 14.32 16.45
C TRP A 101 -8.36 14.73 15.28
N PHE A 102 -8.49 13.89 14.26
CA PHE A 102 -9.36 14.20 13.12
C PHE A 102 -10.84 14.30 13.52
N GLU A 103 -11.33 13.43 14.38
CA GLU A 103 -12.72 13.44 14.86
C GLU A 103 -13.03 14.69 15.71
N GLU A 104 -12.04 15.23 16.42
CA GLU A 104 -12.19 16.44 17.23
C GLU A 104 -12.04 17.75 16.41
N ASN A 105 -11.25 17.72 15.33
CA ASN A 105 -10.83 18.94 14.62
C ASN A 105 -11.38 19.07 13.20
N THR A 106 -12.09 18.06 12.69
CA THR A 106 -12.70 18.09 11.35
C THR A 106 -14.15 17.60 11.37
N ASP A 107 -14.88 17.90 10.31
CA ASP A 107 -16.27 17.46 10.18
C ASP A 107 -16.34 15.98 9.78
N PRO A 108 -17.45 15.28 10.08
CA PRO A 108 -17.59 13.85 9.79
C PRO A 108 -17.41 13.46 8.31
N SER A 109 -17.73 14.35 7.37
CA SER A 109 -17.52 14.09 5.94
C SER A 109 -16.03 14.12 5.59
N THR A 110 -15.27 15.08 6.15
CA THR A 110 -13.82 15.14 5.97
C THR A 110 -13.12 13.96 6.62
N VAL A 111 -13.49 13.57 7.85
CA VAL A 111 -12.98 12.35 8.51
C VAL A 111 -13.18 11.12 7.62
N ARG A 112 -14.36 10.99 6.99
CA ARG A 112 -14.66 9.88 6.09
C ARG A 112 -13.75 9.86 4.86
N LYS A 113 -13.52 11.02 4.22
CA LYS A 113 -12.58 11.12 3.08
C LYS A 113 -11.16 10.74 3.49
N LEU A 114 -10.73 11.16 4.68
CA LEU A 114 -9.42 10.80 5.24
C LEU A 114 -9.32 9.29 5.49
N ARG A 115 -10.35 8.66 6.07
CA ARG A 115 -10.39 7.20 6.25
C ARG A 115 -10.26 6.46 4.92
N VAL A 116 -10.91 6.95 3.86
CA VAL A 116 -10.77 6.39 2.51
C VAL A 116 -9.33 6.52 2.02
N ALA A 117 -8.72 7.71 2.09
CA ALA A 117 -7.35 7.92 1.67
C ALA A 117 -6.36 6.99 2.40
N PHE A 118 -6.49 6.84 3.72
CA PHE A 118 -5.67 5.90 4.49
C PHE A 118 -5.87 4.45 4.04
N ALA A 119 -7.10 4.03 3.77
CA ALA A 119 -7.39 2.68 3.31
C ALA A 119 -6.87 2.41 1.89
N GLU A 120 -6.91 3.42 1.01
CA GLU A 120 -6.36 3.36 -0.35
C GLU A 120 -4.84 3.23 -0.34
N GLU A 121 -4.14 4.05 0.44
CA GLU A 121 -2.69 3.96 0.62
C GLU A 121 -2.28 2.61 1.21
N GLU A 122 -3.04 2.12 2.20
CA GLU A 122 -2.80 0.81 2.79
C GLU A 122 -3.02 -0.32 1.77
N ALA A 123 -4.08 -0.26 0.98
CA ALA A 123 -4.35 -1.24 -0.07
C ALA A 123 -3.30 -1.19 -1.19
N ALA A 124 -2.85 0.01 -1.59
CA ALA A 124 -1.77 0.18 -2.55
C ALA A 124 -0.47 -0.44 -2.04
N ALA A 125 -0.12 -0.19 -0.77
CA ALA A 125 1.11 -0.72 -0.16
C ALA A 125 1.06 -2.24 0.07
N GLN A 126 -0.07 -2.79 0.51
CA GLN A 126 -0.20 -4.22 0.85
C GLN A 126 -0.55 -5.11 -0.33
N LEU A 127 -1.30 -4.59 -1.31
CA LEU A 127 -1.80 -5.38 -2.43
C LEU A 127 -1.13 -4.99 -3.76
N GLY A 128 -0.40 -3.87 -3.81
CA GLY A 128 0.13 -3.34 -5.07
C GLY A 128 -0.98 -2.85 -6.00
N MET A 129 -2.16 -2.51 -5.46
CA MET A 129 -3.24 -1.91 -6.23
C MET A 129 -2.84 -0.52 -6.70
N ASN A 130 -3.02 -0.24 -7.99
CA ASN A 130 -2.77 1.08 -8.54
C ASN A 130 -4.00 1.99 -8.40
N ASP A 131 -3.77 3.31 -8.50
CA ASP A 131 -4.80 4.34 -8.35
C ASP A 131 -5.99 4.14 -9.29
N ASN A 132 -5.78 3.63 -10.51
CA ASN A 132 -6.86 3.44 -11.48
C ASN A 132 -7.85 2.34 -11.02
N VAL A 133 -7.33 1.27 -10.42
CA VAL A 133 -8.15 0.18 -9.87
C VAL A 133 -8.92 0.70 -8.66
N LEU A 134 -8.23 1.36 -7.73
CA LEU A 134 -8.84 1.93 -6.51
C LEU A 134 -9.93 2.95 -6.86
N SER A 135 -9.62 3.93 -7.73
CA SER A 135 -10.58 4.94 -8.16
C SER A 135 -11.74 4.33 -8.94
N GLY A 136 -11.47 3.35 -9.82
CA GLY A 136 -12.50 2.68 -10.59
C GLY A 136 -13.51 1.92 -9.70
N ILE A 137 -13.02 1.19 -8.70
CA ILE A 137 -13.88 0.51 -7.72
C ILE A 137 -14.70 1.54 -6.93
N ARG A 138 -14.04 2.60 -6.44
CA ARG A 138 -14.71 3.66 -5.67
C ARG A 138 -15.81 4.37 -6.46
N ASP A 139 -15.55 4.69 -7.72
CA ASP A 139 -16.50 5.37 -8.62
C ASP A 139 -17.71 4.48 -8.95
N LEU A 140 -17.47 3.19 -9.20
CA LEU A 140 -18.53 2.21 -9.44
C LEU A 140 -19.40 2.01 -8.20
N LEU A 141 -18.79 1.96 -7.02
CA LEU A 141 -19.54 1.83 -5.77
C LEU A 141 -20.26 3.12 -5.42
N ALA A 142 -19.67 4.30 -5.60
CA ALA A 142 -20.22 5.59 -5.17
C ALA A 142 -20.78 5.56 -3.72
N ASP A 143 -20.07 4.87 -2.83
CA ASP A 143 -20.40 4.67 -1.42
C ASP A 143 -19.12 4.37 -0.65
N ASP A 144 -18.63 5.36 0.10
CA ASP A 144 -17.36 5.26 0.83
C ASP A 144 -17.39 4.16 1.92
N ASP A 145 -18.53 3.92 2.58
CA ASP A 145 -18.62 2.92 3.65
C ASP A 145 -18.57 1.50 3.06
N LEU A 146 -19.27 1.29 1.94
CA LEU A 146 -19.19 0.04 1.19
C LEU A 146 -17.80 -0.17 0.59
N TYR A 147 -17.19 0.89 0.05
CA TYR A 147 -15.84 0.85 -0.51
C TYR A 147 -14.78 0.47 0.53
N LEU A 148 -14.81 1.09 1.71
CA LEU A 148 -13.94 0.71 2.83
C LEU A 148 -14.11 -0.77 3.23
N THR A 149 -15.34 -1.28 3.18
CA THR A 149 -15.63 -2.69 3.43
C THR A 149 -15.01 -3.59 2.35
N VAL A 150 -15.13 -3.20 1.07
CA VAL A 150 -14.48 -3.92 -0.05
C VAL A 150 -12.97 -3.98 0.14
N LEU A 151 -12.31 -2.85 0.42
CA LEU A 151 -10.86 -2.82 0.67
C LEU A 151 -10.45 -3.70 1.86
N THR A 152 -11.28 -3.76 2.90
CA THR A 152 -11.03 -4.64 4.05
C THR A 152 -11.07 -6.12 3.66
N TYR A 153 -12.04 -6.52 2.83
CA TYR A 153 -12.16 -7.91 2.35
C TYR A 153 -10.99 -8.30 1.45
N LEU A 154 -10.56 -7.39 0.57
CA LEU A 154 -9.44 -7.63 -0.34
C LEU A 154 -8.11 -7.87 0.38
N LYS A 155 -7.97 -7.38 1.61
CA LYS A 155 -6.79 -7.60 2.47
C LYS A 155 -6.85 -8.90 3.29
N LEU A 156 -7.96 -9.64 3.25
CA LEU A 156 -8.11 -10.88 4.03
C LEU A 156 -7.00 -11.91 3.74
N PRO A 157 -6.57 -12.17 2.49
CA PRO A 157 -5.52 -13.15 2.22
C PRO A 157 -4.19 -12.83 2.93
N SER A 158 -3.88 -11.54 3.13
CA SER A 158 -2.67 -11.10 3.84
C SER A 158 -2.71 -11.42 5.34
N THR A 159 -3.91 -11.61 5.91
CA THR A 159 -4.12 -11.93 7.34
C THR A 159 -4.56 -13.37 7.58
N ASN A 160 -5.10 -14.02 6.55
CA ASN A 160 -5.55 -15.40 6.56
C ASN A 160 -5.06 -16.08 5.27
N PRO A 161 -3.86 -16.67 5.31
CA PRO A 161 -3.21 -17.27 4.13
C PRO A 161 -3.98 -18.44 3.52
N ASP A 162 -4.93 -19.02 4.26
CA ASP A 162 -5.76 -20.14 3.80
C ASP A 162 -6.93 -19.68 2.91
N LEU A 163 -7.15 -18.36 2.76
CA LEU A 163 -8.18 -17.81 1.89
C LEU A 163 -7.63 -17.46 0.51
N SER A 164 -8.20 -18.08 -0.52
CA SER A 164 -7.91 -17.74 -1.92
C SER A 164 -8.54 -16.42 -2.34
N TYR A 165 -7.95 -15.75 -3.34
CA TYR A 165 -8.57 -14.55 -3.93
C TYR A 165 -9.92 -14.86 -4.59
N HIS A 166 -10.11 -16.07 -5.12
CA HIS A 166 -11.40 -16.51 -5.65
C HIS A 166 -12.49 -16.49 -4.57
N GLU A 167 -12.22 -17.05 -3.38
CA GLU A 167 -13.14 -17.01 -2.24
C GLU A 167 -13.37 -15.57 -1.76
N VAL A 168 -12.32 -14.75 -1.70
CA VAL A 168 -12.43 -13.34 -1.33
C VAL A 168 -13.31 -12.57 -2.31
N PHE A 169 -13.16 -12.79 -3.62
CA PHE A 169 -14.00 -12.17 -4.64
C PHE A 169 -15.45 -12.66 -4.53
N ALA A 170 -15.68 -13.96 -4.29
CA ALA A 170 -17.03 -14.48 -4.08
C ALA A 170 -17.71 -13.86 -2.84
N MET A 171 -17.00 -13.75 -1.72
CA MET A 171 -17.49 -13.11 -0.49
C MET A 171 -17.76 -11.62 -0.70
N THR A 172 -16.84 -10.92 -1.35
CA THR A 172 -16.96 -9.48 -1.65
C THR A 172 -18.14 -9.23 -2.58
N GLY A 173 -18.28 -10.04 -3.63
CA GLY A 173 -19.39 -9.92 -4.59
C GLY A 173 -20.75 -10.18 -3.97
N ALA A 174 -20.88 -11.20 -3.11
CA ALA A 174 -22.11 -11.44 -2.38
C ALA A 174 -22.49 -10.26 -1.47
N MET A 175 -21.49 -9.62 -0.84
CA MET A 175 -21.69 -8.45 0.02
C MET A 175 -22.06 -7.20 -0.79
N VAL A 176 -21.38 -6.95 -1.92
CA VAL A 176 -21.67 -5.82 -2.82
C VAL A 176 -23.05 -5.98 -3.46
N GLU A 177 -23.39 -7.14 -4.02
CA GLU A 177 -24.70 -7.38 -4.65
C GLU A 177 -25.87 -7.24 -3.68
N ARG A 178 -25.68 -7.57 -2.40
CA ARG A 178 -26.70 -7.35 -1.37
C ARG A 178 -26.96 -5.86 -1.10
N THR A 179 -25.94 -5.02 -1.23
CA THR A 179 -26.01 -3.58 -0.92
C THR A 179 -26.34 -2.75 -2.17
N LYS A 180 -25.70 -3.06 -3.29
CA LYS A 180 -25.82 -2.40 -4.60
C LYS A 180 -25.90 -3.46 -5.71
N PRO A 181 -27.13 -3.95 -6.02
CA PRO A 181 -27.32 -4.95 -7.06
C PRO A 181 -26.75 -4.52 -8.41
N SER A 182 -26.26 -5.48 -9.19
CA SER A 182 -25.70 -5.28 -10.54
C SER A 182 -24.43 -4.41 -10.62
N THR A 183 -23.84 -4.03 -9.48
CA THR A 183 -22.60 -3.25 -9.43
C THR A 183 -21.37 -4.16 -9.39
N TRP A 184 -21.52 -5.43 -8.99
CA TRP A 184 -20.40 -6.34 -8.86
C TRP A 184 -19.72 -6.72 -10.18
N PRO A 185 -20.42 -7.05 -11.29
CA PRO A 185 -19.76 -7.49 -12.52
C PRO A 185 -18.65 -6.55 -13.05
N PRO A 186 -18.84 -5.21 -13.14
CA PRO A 186 -17.75 -4.32 -13.56
C PRO A 186 -16.63 -4.21 -12.52
N ILE A 187 -16.92 -4.30 -11.22
CA ILE A 187 -15.90 -4.31 -10.16
C ILE A 187 -15.07 -5.59 -10.25
N GLN A 188 -15.73 -6.73 -10.45
CA GLN A 188 -15.08 -8.03 -10.61
C GLN A 188 -14.14 -8.02 -11.81
N ALA A 189 -14.56 -7.42 -12.94
CA ALA A 189 -13.69 -7.27 -14.10
C ALA A 189 -12.41 -6.47 -13.77
N LEU A 190 -12.52 -5.33 -13.08
CA LEU A 190 -11.35 -4.56 -12.64
C LEU A 190 -10.43 -5.34 -11.70
N LEU A 191 -11.00 -6.09 -10.76
CA LEU A 191 -10.25 -6.92 -9.81
C LEU A 191 -9.56 -8.10 -10.49
N CYS A 192 -10.23 -8.75 -11.45
CA CYS A 192 -9.62 -9.80 -12.26
C CYS A 192 -8.47 -9.24 -13.11
N ASP A 193 -8.67 -8.10 -13.80
CA ASP A 193 -7.62 -7.47 -14.61
C ASP A 193 -6.39 -7.09 -13.77
N TRP A 194 -6.62 -6.49 -12.59
CA TRP A 194 -5.56 -6.21 -11.64
C TRP A 194 -4.84 -7.48 -11.20
N ARG A 195 -5.58 -8.52 -10.79
CA ARG A 195 -5.01 -9.77 -10.30
C ARG A 195 -4.22 -10.49 -11.39
N SER A 196 -4.72 -10.52 -12.62
CA SER A 196 -4.02 -11.08 -13.78
C SER A 196 -2.75 -10.29 -14.09
N SER A 197 -2.75 -8.96 -13.96
CA SER A 197 -1.52 -8.16 -14.09
C SER A 197 -0.48 -8.54 -13.04
N CYS A 198 -0.88 -8.72 -11.78
CA CYS A 198 0.01 -9.17 -10.72
C CYS A 198 0.48 -10.63 -10.92
N ALA A 199 -0.41 -11.48 -11.45
CA ALA A 199 -0.11 -12.88 -11.74
C ALA A 199 0.89 -13.00 -12.91
N ASN A 200 0.81 -12.16 -13.93
CA ASN A 200 1.76 -12.15 -15.04
C ASN A 200 3.19 -11.87 -14.56
N ASP A 201 3.39 -10.93 -13.63
CA ASP A 201 4.71 -10.67 -13.05
C ASP A 201 5.27 -11.89 -12.30
N LEU A 202 4.40 -12.65 -11.63
CA LEU A 202 4.77 -13.90 -10.95
C LEU A 202 5.05 -15.01 -11.95
N ILE A 203 4.23 -15.15 -12.99
CA ILE A 203 4.37 -16.14 -14.05
C ILE A 203 5.67 -15.90 -14.83
N GLU A 204 6.03 -14.65 -15.11
CA GLU A 204 7.34 -14.32 -15.71
C GLU A 204 8.51 -14.73 -14.80
N GLN A 205 8.38 -14.54 -13.48
CA GLN A 205 9.41 -14.97 -12.52
C GLN A 205 9.44 -16.50 -12.37
N ALA A 206 8.29 -17.16 -12.36
CA ALA A 206 8.16 -18.61 -12.30
C ALA A 206 8.85 -19.28 -13.49
N ARG A 207 8.92 -18.62 -14.66
CA ARG A 207 9.67 -19.11 -15.82
C ARG A 207 11.17 -19.30 -15.54
N THR A 208 11.73 -18.54 -14.60
CA THR A 208 13.14 -18.67 -14.21
C THR A 208 13.39 -19.90 -13.32
N ILE A 209 12.32 -20.44 -12.73
CA ILE A 209 12.33 -21.58 -11.80
C ILE A 209 11.87 -22.86 -12.53
N ILE A 210 10.74 -22.78 -13.24
CA ILE A 210 10.18 -23.88 -14.05
C ILE A 210 10.86 -23.90 -15.41
N GLN A 211 11.86 -24.76 -15.57
CA GLN A 211 12.60 -24.93 -16.83
C GLN A 211 11.86 -25.78 -17.87
N ASP A 212 10.87 -26.58 -17.45
CA ASP A 212 10.05 -27.40 -18.35
C ASP A 212 8.96 -26.53 -19.00
N ASP A 213 8.99 -26.44 -20.34
CA ASP A 213 8.05 -25.62 -21.12
C ASP A 213 6.60 -26.05 -20.98
N ALA A 214 6.33 -27.36 -20.94
CA ALA A 214 4.98 -27.88 -20.88
C ALA A 214 4.38 -27.78 -19.48
N LEU A 215 5.21 -27.89 -18.44
CA LEU A 215 4.79 -27.64 -17.07
C LEU A 215 4.59 -26.14 -16.81
N TYR A 216 5.44 -25.29 -17.38
CA TYR A 216 5.30 -23.84 -17.27
C TYR A 216 3.99 -23.34 -17.90
N GLU A 217 3.64 -23.83 -19.10
CA GLU A 217 2.40 -23.48 -19.78
C GLU A 217 1.17 -23.91 -18.97
N GLU A 218 1.14 -25.15 -18.49
CA GLU A 218 0.05 -25.68 -17.63
C GLU A 218 -0.07 -24.85 -16.34
N PHE A 219 1.04 -24.59 -15.64
CA PHE A 219 1.06 -23.76 -14.43
C PHE A 219 0.52 -22.35 -14.70
N SER A 220 0.97 -21.71 -15.79
CA SER A 220 0.57 -20.35 -16.12
C SER A 220 -0.93 -20.24 -16.41
N GLU A 221 -1.49 -21.21 -17.13
CA GLU A 221 -2.93 -21.27 -17.40
C GLU A 221 -3.73 -21.44 -16.11
N MET A 222 -3.43 -22.45 -15.29
CA MET A 222 -4.15 -22.69 -14.02
C MET A 222 -4.02 -21.51 -13.04
N TYR A 223 -2.83 -20.92 -12.96
CA TYR A 223 -2.58 -19.77 -12.08
C TYR A 223 -3.36 -18.52 -12.53
N LEU A 224 -3.55 -18.31 -13.84
CA LEU A 224 -4.37 -17.21 -14.38
C LEU A 224 -5.88 -17.45 -14.26
N GLU A 225 -6.31 -18.71 -14.30
CA GLU A 225 -7.71 -19.10 -14.09
C GLU A 225 -8.17 -18.92 -12.63
N GLY A 226 -7.25 -18.58 -11.73
CA GLY A 226 -7.53 -18.23 -10.34
C GLY A 226 -7.49 -19.43 -9.39
N ASP A 227 -7.04 -20.60 -9.86
CA ASP A 227 -6.80 -21.77 -9.03
C ASP A 227 -5.32 -21.87 -8.64
N GLU A 228 -4.87 -20.89 -7.85
CA GLU A 228 -3.47 -20.73 -7.50
C GLU A 228 -2.92 -21.91 -6.69
N ASP A 229 -3.74 -22.51 -5.82
CA ASP A 229 -3.33 -23.64 -4.99
C ASP A 229 -3.36 -24.95 -5.80
N GLU A 230 -4.36 -25.16 -6.67
CA GLU A 230 -4.34 -26.29 -7.61
C GLU A 230 -3.15 -26.19 -8.59
N ALA A 231 -2.79 -24.98 -9.03
CA ALA A 231 -1.60 -24.78 -9.85
C ALA A 231 -0.31 -25.23 -9.15
N MET A 232 -0.18 -24.95 -7.84
CA MET A 232 0.98 -25.35 -7.03
C MET A 232 0.99 -26.86 -6.74
N ASP A 233 -0.16 -27.43 -6.40
CA ASP A 233 -0.31 -28.86 -6.18
C ASP A 233 -0.01 -29.64 -7.45
N ARG A 234 -0.41 -29.12 -8.61
CA ARG A 234 -0.13 -29.73 -9.90
C ARG A 234 1.35 -29.74 -10.26
N VAL A 235 2.06 -28.66 -9.93
CA VAL A 235 3.53 -28.62 -10.05
C VAL A 235 4.17 -29.66 -9.13
N LEU A 236 3.69 -29.79 -7.89
CA LEU A 236 4.19 -30.79 -6.94
C LEU A 236 3.98 -32.21 -7.47
N GLU A 237 2.79 -32.52 -7.97
CA GLU A 237 2.44 -33.85 -8.52
C GLU A 237 3.33 -34.25 -9.71
N ARG A 238 3.68 -33.28 -10.57
CA ARG A 238 4.39 -33.56 -11.82
C ARG A 238 5.91 -33.61 -11.65
N THR A 239 6.44 -32.87 -10.67
CA THR A 239 7.89 -32.76 -10.44
C THR A 239 8.37 -33.56 -9.24
N GLU A 240 7.47 -33.88 -8.29
CA GLU A 240 7.79 -34.38 -6.94
C GLU A 240 8.78 -33.47 -6.18
N ASP A 241 8.96 -32.22 -6.64
CA ASP A 241 9.95 -31.26 -6.13
C ASP A 241 9.27 -30.28 -5.16
N VAL A 242 9.40 -30.59 -3.87
CA VAL A 242 8.86 -29.76 -2.79
C VAL A 242 9.58 -28.41 -2.72
N ASP A 243 10.88 -28.37 -3.02
CA ASP A 243 11.68 -27.15 -2.93
C ASP A 243 11.26 -26.15 -4.03
N LEU A 244 10.97 -26.65 -5.24
CA LEU A 244 10.40 -25.88 -6.35
C LEU A 244 9.09 -25.19 -5.96
N VAL A 245 8.17 -25.94 -5.35
CA VAL A 245 6.85 -25.44 -4.95
C VAL A 245 6.96 -24.44 -3.80
N GLU A 246 7.87 -24.68 -2.85
CA GLU A 246 8.14 -23.71 -1.79
C GLU A 246 8.81 -22.43 -2.33
N GLU A 247 9.62 -22.51 -3.38
CA GLU A 247 10.18 -21.33 -4.07
C GLU A 247 9.09 -20.53 -4.81
N LEU A 248 8.16 -21.21 -5.50
CA LEU A 248 7.00 -20.58 -6.13
C LEU A 248 6.05 -19.95 -5.10
N LYS A 249 5.81 -20.60 -3.95
CA LYS A 249 5.06 -20.02 -2.83
C LYS A 249 5.78 -18.82 -2.23
N ARG A 250 7.11 -18.85 -2.13
CA ARG A 250 7.90 -17.68 -1.70
C ARG A 250 7.78 -16.53 -2.69
N LEU A 251 7.78 -16.79 -4.00
CA LEU A 251 7.52 -15.76 -5.00
C LEU A 251 6.11 -15.17 -4.85
N ARG A 252 5.10 -16.00 -4.59
CA ARG A 252 3.73 -15.57 -4.29
C ARG A 252 3.68 -14.59 -3.11
N VAL A 253 4.35 -14.95 -2.01
CA VAL A 253 4.42 -14.10 -0.81
C VAL A 253 5.27 -12.84 -1.02
N SER A 254 6.35 -12.93 -1.80
CA SER A 254 7.27 -11.82 -2.07
C SER A 254 6.66 -10.80 -3.04
N GLY A 255 5.91 -11.26 -4.06
CA GLY A 255 5.10 -10.41 -4.92
C GLY A 255 3.96 -9.71 -4.17
N ALA A 256 3.41 -10.36 -3.14
CA ALA A 256 2.40 -9.78 -2.25
C ALA A 256 2.98 -8.81 -1.19
N SER A 257 4.28 -8.85 -0.89
CA SER A 257 4.88 -8.07 0.21
C SER A 257 5.77 -6.91 -0.24
N GLY A 258 5.94 -6.68 -1.54
CA GLY A 258 6.86 -5.65 -2.00
C GLY A 258 6.93 -5.49 -3.50
N GLY A 259 6.11 -4.58 -4.01
CA GLY A 259 6.38 -3.87 -5.26
C GLY A 259 7.62 -2.96 -5.16
N THR A 260 8.69 -3.37 -4.48
CA THR A 260 9.98 -2.70 -4.60
C THR A 260 10.60 -3.18 -5.90
N ARG A 261 10.32 -2.42 -6.96
CA ARG A 261 10.97 -2.48 -8.27
C ARG A 261 12.49 -2.72 -8.13
N MET A 262 12.94 -3.95 -8.35
CA MET A 262 14.27 -4.16 -8.90
C MET A 262 14.22 -3.83 -10.40
N ARG A 263 14.42 -2.55 -10.75
CA ARG A 263 14.83 -2.19 -12.11
C ARG A 263 16.24 -2.72 -12.31
N LYS A 264 16.39 -3.63 -13.27
CA LYS A 264 17.65 -4.19 -13.79
C LYS A 264 18.73 -3.11 -13.88
N ALA A 265 19.82 -3.30 -13.12
CA ALA A 265 21.11 -2.75 -13.46
C ALA A 265 21.70 -3.62 -14.58
N GLY A 266 21.83 -3.06 -15.78
CA GLY A 266 22.44 -3.76 -16.91
C GLY A 266 22.08 -3.11 -18.23
N ASP A 267 22.79 -2.02 -18.57
CA ASP A 267 23.39 -1.79 -19.90
C ASP A 267 23.69 -0.31 -20.11
N LEU A 268 24.86 0.11 -19.63
CA LEU A 268 25.63 1.23 -20.19
C LEU A 268 27.12 0.87 -20.10
N VAL A 269 27.54 -0.02 -21.00
CA VAL A 269 28.92 -0.04 -21.53
C VAL A 269 28.79 0.08 -23.04
N GLY A 270 29.19 1.25 -23.55
CA GLY A 270 29.16 1.65 -24.96
C GLY A 270 29.38 3.14 -25.07
#